data_AF-A0A7W8TT28-F1
#
_entry.id   AF-A0A7W8TT28-F1
#
_cell.length_a   1.000
_cell.length_b   1.000
_cell.length_c   1.000
_cell.angle_alpha   90.00
_cell.angle_beta   90.00
_cell.angle_gamma   90.00
#
_symmetry.space_group_name_H-M   'P 1'
#
loop_
_entity.id
_entity.type
_entity.pdbx_description
1 polymer ?
#
loop_
_entity_poly.entity_id
_entity_poly.type
_entity_poly.pdbx_seq_one_letter_code
_entity_poly.pdbx_strand_id
1 'polypeptide(L)'
;MSGLSEEELAQHSTALVDGLEEIAQRYPEHVILAWEDPVTFGSGHFFLYPEAGSMTRFAVEEQYTGTDWSDDDRVATSWTWDSQARVRQADGSYPWRSLAHGEVKAGDYQQLLDLAKEWAKTSHDHAEREQALTADPITTTAVDRAGGPRTLLS
;
A
#
# COMPACT_ATOMS: atom_id res chain seq x y z
N MET A 1 20.32 9.82 27.83
CA MET A 1 20.25 9.51 26.39
C MET A 1 20.14 10.84 25.68
N SER A 2 21.19 11.28 25.00
CA SER A 2 21.10 12.47 24.15
C SER A 2 20.22 12.10 22.96
N GLY A 3 19.14 12.85 22.74
CA GLY A 3 18.31 12.69 21.55
C GLY A 3 19.10 13.06 20.29
N LEU A 4 18.58 12.67 19.13
CA LEU A 4 19.11 13.10 17.83
C LEU A 4 19.07 14.63 17.73
N SER A 5 20.08 15.19 17.09
CA SER A 5 20.10 16.58 16.67
C SER A 5 19.11 16.82 15.53
N GLU A 6 18.72 18.08 15.33
CA GLU A 6 17.83 18.48 14.24
C GLU A 6 18.39 18.13 12.86
N GLU A 7 19.71 18.27 12.68
CA GLU A 7 20.41 17.86 11.44
C GLU A 7 20.29 16.35 11.19
N GLU A 8 20.45 15.52 12.21
CA GLU A 8 20.26 14.06 12.10
C GLU A 8 18.79 13.70 11.81
N LEU A 9 17.84 14.38 12.45
CA LEU A 9 16.41 14.19 12.17
C LEU A 9 16.08 14.53 10.71
N ALA A 10 16.65 15.62 10.19
CA ALA A 10 16.44 16.06 8.82
C ALA A 10 17.04 15.05 7.83
N GLN A 11 18.26 14.59 8.10
CA GLN A 11 18.91 13.56 7.31
C GLN A 11 18.10 12.26 7.28
N HIS A 12 17.56 11.82 8.42
CA HIS A 12 16.73 10.61 8.47
C HIS A 12 15.40 10.79 7.75
N SER A 13 14.81 11.99 7.80
CA SER A 13 13.57 12.30 7.06
C SER A 13 13.81 12.24 5.55
N THR A 14 14.89 12.86 5.06
CA THR A 14 15.29 12.75 3.65
C THR A 14 15.55 11.29 3.25
N ALA A 15 16.29 10.53 4.06
CA ALA A 15 16.58 9.12 3.77
C ALA A 15 15.32 8.24 3.76
N LEU A 16 14.33 8.54 4.61
CA LEU A 16 13.04 7.85 4.59
C LEU A 16 12.29 8.14 3.29
N VAL A 17 12.19 9.41 2.89
CA VAL A 17 11.49 9.83 1.67
C VAL A 17 12.13 9.19 0.44
N ASP A 18 13.44 9.32 0.30
CA ASP A 18 14.20 8.72 -0.81
C ASP A 18 13.96 7.19 -0.86
N GLY A 19 13.99 6.53 0.30
CA GLY A 19 13.72 5.09 0.39
C GLY A 19 12.29 4.70 -0.01
N LEU A 20 11.29 5.51 0.32
CA LEU A 20 9.90 5.28 -0.11
C LEU A 20 9.75 5.46 -1.63
N GLU A 21 10.41 6.46 -2.21
CA GLU A 21 10.45 6.66 -3.66
C GLU A 21 11.12 5.48 -4.37
N GLU A 22 12.26 5.00 -3.86
CA GLU A 22 12.94 3.82 -4.39
C GLU A 22 12.05 2.56 -4.34
N ILE A 23 11.27 2.38 -3.26
CA ILE A 23 10.32 1.26 -3.13
C ILE A 23 9.24 1.35 -4.21
N ALA A 24 8.67 2.53 -4.45
CA ALA A 24 7.66 2.72 -5.50
C ALA A 24 8.25 2.49 -6.91
N GLN A 25 9.45 3.03 -7.18
CA GLN A 25 10.15 2.86 -8.46
C GLN A 25 10.53 1.40 -8.74
N ARG A 26 10.68 0.58 -7.70
CA ARG A 26 10.95 -0.87 -7.85
C ARG A 26 9.74 -1.64 -8.36
N TYR A 27 8.53 -1.16 -8.11
CA TYR A 27 7.27 -1.81 -8.49
C TYR A 27 6.34 -0.83 -9.23
N PRO A 28 6.78 -0.18 -10.32
CA PRO A 28 6.12 1.03 -10.85
C PRO A 28 4.73 0.77 -11.43
N GLU A 29 4.44 -0.45 -11.89
CA GLU A 29 3.13 -0.87 -12.42
C GLU A 29 2.17 -1.36 -11.31
N HIS A 30 2.64 -1.44 -10.06
CA HIS A 30 1.90 -2.06 -8.97
C HIS A 30 1.93 -1.25 -7.68
N VAL A 31 2.76 -0.22 -7.56
CA VAL A 31 2.92 0.60 -6.36
C VAL A 31 3.16 2.05 -6.76
N ILE A 32 2.34 2.94 -6.21
CA ILE A 32 2.35 4.38 -6.38
C ILE A 32 2.60 5.00 -5.01
N LEU A 33 3.53 5.95 -4.93
CA LEU A 33 3.72 6.82 -3.78
C LEU A 33 2.92 8.11 -3.96
N ALA A 34 2.12 8.48 -2.97
CA ALA A 34 1.39 9.73 -2.90
C ALA A 34 1.80 10.50 -1.63
N TRP A 35 1.95 11.82 -1.77
CA TRP A 35 2.37 12.75 -0.71
C TRP A 35 1.19 13.33 0.09
N GLU A 36 -0.02 13.06 -0.38
CA GLU A 36 -1.27 13.35 0.30
C GLU A 36 -2.20 12.17 0.04
N ASP A 37 -3.16 11.92 0.93
CA ASP A 37 -4.14 10.87 0.73
C ASP A 37 -5.00 11.21 -0.51
N PRO A 38 -4.93 10.42 -1.60
CA PRO A 38 -5.64 10.73 -2.83
C PRO A 38 -7.13 10.39 -2.77
N VAL A 39 -7.60 9.76 -1.69
CA VAL A 39 -8.95 9.17 -1.57
C VAL A 39 -9.76 9.80 -0.45
N THR A 40 -9.13 10.16 0.66
CA THR A 40 -9.77 10.81 1.80
C THR A 40 -8.98 12.04 2.23
N PHE A 41 -9.60 13.06 2.83
CA PHE A 41 -8.85 14.00 3.70
C PHE A 41 -8.45 13.22 4.97
N GLY A 42 -7.50 12.31 4.81
CA GLY A 42 -6.99 11.41 5.84
C GLY A 42 -5.67 11.92 6.39
N SER A 43 -5.33 11.48 7.60
CA SER A 43 -4.03 11.77 8.19
C SER A 43 -2.98 10.82 7.58
N GLY A 44 -1.82 11.39 7.26
CA GLY A 44 -0.74 10.71 6.55
C GLY A 44 -0.04 11.69 5.60
N HIS A 45 1.27 11.70 5.67
CA HIS A 45 2.14 12.54 4.83
C HIS A 45 2.68 11.74 3.64
N PHE A 46 2.69 10.40 3.74
CA PHE A 46 3.09 9.53 2.65
C PHE A 46 2.17 8.31 2.59
N PHE A 47 1.83 7.90 1.37
CA PHE A 47 1.01 6.72 1.15
C PHE A 47 1.53 5.89 0.00
N LEU A 48 1.64 4.58 0.22
CA LEU A 48 1.82 3.60 -0.83
C LEU A 48 0.48 2.95 -1.16
N TYR A 49 0.13 2.96 -2.45
CA TYR A 49 -1.07 2.34 -3.01
C TYR A 49 -0.70 1.49 -4.21
N PRO A 50 -1.41 0.42 -4.49
CA PRO A 50 -1.27 -0.23 -5.78
C PRO A 50 -2.15 0.42 -6.86
N GLU A 51 -1.63 0.42 -8.09
CA GLU A 51 -2.21 1.11 -9.26
C GLU A 51 -3.60 0.56 -9.64
N ALA A 52 -3.77 -0.77 -9.59
CA ALA A 52 -5.01 -1.44 -10.00
C ALA A 52 -6.07 -1.45 -8.88
N GLY A 53 -6.57 -0.28 -8.47
CA GLY A 53 -7.81 -0.13 -7.70
C GLY A 53 -7.92 -0.94 -6.40
N SER A 54 -6.80 -1.21 -5.72
CA SER A 54 -6.80 -2.25 -4.69
C SER A 54 -7.50 -1.87 -3.39
N MET A 55 -7.80 -2.94 -2.67
CA MET A 55 -8.31 -2.93 -1.32
C MET A 55 -7.23 -2.77 -0.25
N THR A 56 -5.99 -2.36 -0.54
CA THR A 56 -4.94 -2.20 0.48
C THR A 56 -4.13 -0.92 0.28
N ARG A 57 -3.59 -0.38 1.37
CA ARG A 57 -2.66 0.77 1.37
C ARG A 57 -1.70 0.72 2.57
N PHE A 58 -0.60 1.44 2.47
CA PHE A 58 0.31 1.68 3.58
C PHE A 58 0.46 3.19 3.78
N ALA A 59 0.03 3.69 4.94
CA ALA A 59 0.05 5.10 5.29
C ALA A 59 1.20 5.37 6.28
N VAL A 60 1.87 6.50 6.12
CA VAL A 60 2.92 7.00 7.01
C VAL A 60 2.59 8.43 7.39
N GLU A 61 2.66 8.76 8.67
CA GLU A 61 2.35 10.07 9.20
C GLU A 61 3.48 10.57 10.10
N GLU A 62 4.07 11.72 9.73
CA GLU A 62 5.09 12.40 10.51
C GLU A 62 4.55 12.86 11.86
N GLN A 63 5.37 12.72 12.90
CA GLN A 63 5.08 13.17 14.25
C GLN A 63 6.17 14.13 14.71
N TYR A 64 5.75 15.28 15.23
CA TYR A 64 6.64 16.34 15.68
C TYR A 64 6.52 16.50 17.20
N THR A 65 7.66 16.71 17.86
CA THR A 65 7.71 16.92 19.31
C THR A 65 8.25 18.31 19.61
N GLY A 66 7.57 19.07 20.48
CA GLY A 66 8.07 20.37 20.94
C GLY A 66 7.90 21.53 19.95
N THR A 67 7.14 21.32 18.88
CA THR A 67 6.82 22.30 17.84
C THR A 67 5.34 22.19 17.44
N ASP A 68 4.80 23.17 16.72
CA ASP A 68 3.41 23.22 16.29
C ASP A 68 3.25 23.46 14.78
N TRP A 69 2.05 23.81 14.33
CA TRP A 69 1.73 24.04 12.90
C TRP A 69 2.22 25.37 12.35
N SER A 70 2.76 26.26 13.20
CA SER A 70 3.30 27.55 12.81
C SER A 70 4.80 27.54 12.53
N ASP A 71 5.47 26.42 12.85
CA ASP A 71 6.88 26.20 12.58
C ASP A 71 7.04 25.49 11.24
N ASP A 72 7.45 26.26 10.23
CA ASP A 72 7.69 25.76 8.87
C ASP A 72 8.96 24.89 8.78
N ASP A 73 9.86 24.99 9.76
CA ASP A 73 11.16 24.28 9.80
C ASP A 73 11.11 23.02 10.68
N ARG A 74 9.91 22.64 11.16
CA ARG A 74 9.73 21.46 12.01
C ARG A 74 10.22 20.18 11.33
N VAL A 75 10.93 19.36 12.08
CA VAL A 75 11.45 18.09 11.60
C VAL A 75 10.80 16.93 12.33
N ALA A 76 10.44 15.88 11.60
CA ALA A 76 9.80 14.70 12.16
C ALA A 76 10.71 14.02 13.19
N THR A 77 10.16 13.76 14.37
CA THR A 77 10.86 13.08 15.48
C THR A 77 10.53 11.58 15.54
N SER A 78 9.41 11.20 14.94
CA SER A 78 8.98 9.83 14.71
C SER A 78 7.96 9.81 13.57
N TRP A 79 7.60 8.60 13.13
CA TRP A 79 6.52 8.38 12.18
C TRP A 79 5.58 7.32 12.72
N THR A 80 4.28 7.58 12.65
CA THR A 80 3.30 6.51 12.74
C THR A 80 3.07 5.89 11.37
N TRP A 81 2.72 4.62 11.35
CA TRP A 81 2.40 3.91 10.13
C TRP A 81 1.18 3.02 10.33
N ASP A 82 0.41 2.84 9.26
CA ASP A 82 -0.78 2.00 9.25
C ASP A 82 -0.91 1.26 7.91
N SER A 83 -0.88 -0.06 7.96
CA SER A 83 -1.23 -0.93 6.85
C SER A 83 -2.74 -1.20 6.89
N GLN A 84 -3.45 -0.74 5.89
CA GLN A 84 -4.91 -0.75 5.87
C GLN A 84 -5.46 -1.56 4.70
N ALA A 85 -6.68 -2.08 4.88
CA ALA A 85 -7.46 -2.66 3.80
C ALA A 85 -8.92 -2.18 3.76
N ARG A 86 -9.51 -2.11 2.56
CA ARG A 86 -10.94 -1.89 2.37
C ARG A 86 -11.69 -3.18 2.62
N VAL A 87 -12.51 -3.19 3.66
CA VAL A 87 -13.33 -4.35 4.02
C VAL A 87 -14.79 -4.03 3.76
N ARG A 88 -15.46 -4.87 2.96
CA ARG A 88 -16.89 -4.74 2.69
C ARG A 88 -17.68 -4.96 3.97
N GLN A 89 -18.59 -4.05 4.28
CA GLN A 89 -19.56 -4.20 5.36
C GLN A 89 -20.93 -4.65 4.87
N ALA A 90 -21.77 -5.10 5.80
CA ALA A 90 -23.12 -5.58 5.50
C ALA A 90 -24.03 -4.49 4.91
N ASP A 91 -23.74 -3.22 5.20
CA ASP A 91 -24.43 -2.05 4.66
C ASP A 91 -23.97 -1.67 3.23
N GLY A 92 -23.01 -2.41 2.66
CA GLY A 92 -22.45 -2.16 1.33
C GLY A 92 -21.31 -1.14 1.29
N SER A 93 -20.93 -0.55 2.43
CA SER A 93 -19.76 0.33 2.54
C SER A 93 -18.44 -0.45 2.49
N TYR A 94 -17.36 0.25 2.15
CA TYR A 94 -16.00 -0.30 2.08
C TYR A 94 -15.00 0.59 2.82
N PRO A 95 -15.12 0.76 4.14
CA PRO A 95 -14.18 1.58 4.91
C PRO A 95 -12.81 0.94 4.98
N TRP A 96 -11.79 1.79 5.13
CA TRP A 96 -10.45 1.37 5.50
C TRP A 96 -10.44 0.80 6.93
N ARG A 97 -9.76 -0.33 7.08
CA ARG A 97 -9.51 -1.00 8.36
C ARG A 97 -8.03 -1.24 8.50
N SER A 98 -7.46 -0.82 9.63
CA SER A 98 -6.09 -1.12 10.01
C SER A 98 -5.93 -2.63 10.18
N LEU A 99 -4.97 -3.20 9.45
CA LEU A 99 -4.51 -4.58 9.60
C LEU A 99 -3.34 -4.64 10.58
N ALA A 100 -2.46 -3.65 10.53
CA ALA A 100 -1.34 -3.47 11.42
C ALA A 100 -0.96 -1.99 11.49
N HIS A 101 -0.52 -1.51 12.65
CA HIS A 101 -0.08 -0.13 12.82
C HIS A 101 1.04 -0.06 13.85
N GLY A 102 1.77 1.05 13.85
CA GLY A 102 2.84 1.27 14.82
C GLY A 102 3.42 2.68 14.76
N GLU A 103 4.43 2.92 15.58
CA GLU A 103 5.25 4.14 15.56
C GLU A 103 6.73 3.73 15.54
N VAL A 104 7.52 4.44 14.74
CA VAL A 104 8.97 4.25 14.61
C VAL A 104 9.65 5.57 14.92
N LYS A 105 10.65 5.57 15.80
CA LYS A 105 11.43 6.77 16.12
C LYS A 105 12.33 7.15 14.96
N ALA A 106 12.69 8.43 14.85
CA ALA A 106 13.54 8.91 13.77
C ALA A 106 14.86 8.14 13.62
N GLY A 107 15.46 7.70 14.74
CA GLY A 107 16.70 6.91 14.73
C GLY A 107 16.57 5.51 14.14
N ASP A 108 15.34 4.99 14.03
CA ASP A 108 15.02 3.65 13.57
C ASP A 108 14.29 3.67 12.21
N TYR A 109 14.38 4.76 11.45
CA TYR A 109 13.64 4.96 10.18
C TYR A 109 13.78 3.79 9.19
N GLN A 110 14.93 3.08 9.22
CA GLN A 110 15.16 1.91 8.39
C GLN A 110 14.15 0.79 8.65
N GLN A 111 13.68 0.62 9.89
CA GLN A 111 12.62 -0.33 10.22
C GLN A 111 11.32 0.00 9.49
N LEU A 112 10.98 1.28 9.36
CA LEU A 112 9.80 1.71 8.61
C LEU A 112 9.95 1.42 7.11
N LEU A 113 11.14 1.63 6.54
CA LEU A 113 11.42 1.25 5.15
C LEU A 113 11.30 -0.27 4.93
N ASP A 114 11.75 -1.09 5.88
CA ASP A 114 11.62 -2.55 5.78
C ASP A 114 10.14 -2.98 5.78
N LEU A 115 9.31 -2.38 6.65
CA LEU A 115 7.86 -2.61 6.69
C LEU A 115 7.19 -2.18 5.38
N ALA A 116 7.51 -1.00 4.87
CA ALA A 116 6.98 -0.50 3.61
C ALA A 116 7.37 -1.39 2.42
N LYS A 117 8.62 -1.89 2.41
CA LYS A 117 9.12 -2.79 1.38
C LYS A 117 8.45 -4.15 1.41
N GLU A 118 8.23 -4.72 2.59
CA GLU A 118 7.49 -5.97 2.76
C GLU A 118 6.04 -5.83 2.26
N TRP A 119 5.39 -4.71 2.62
CA TRP A 119 4.06 -4.38 2.13
C TRP A 119 4.06 -4.27 0.60
N ALA A 120 4.98 -3.50 0.01
CA ALA A 120 5.04 -3.28 -1.44
C ALA A 120 5.25 -4.59 -2.22
N LYS A 121 6.15 -5.45 -1.73
CA LYS A 121 6.37 -6.79 -2.30
C LYS A 121 5.09 -7.64 -2.23
N THR A 122 4.39 -7.63 -1.10
CA THR A 122 3.16 -8.41 -0.92
C THR A 122 2.05 -7.92 -1.85
N SER A 123 1.91 -6.61 -2.00
CA SER A 123 0.95 -5.98 -2.91
C SER A 123 1.24 -6.33 -4.37
N HIS A 124 2.51 -6.25 -4.79
CA HIS A 124 2.96 -6.71 -6.11
C HIS A 124 2.61 -8.19 -6.34
N ASP A 125 3.01 -9.07 -5.42
CA ASP A 125 2.79 -10.51 -5.56
C ASP A 125 1.29 -10.88 -5.57
N HIS A 126 0.43 -10.05 -4.96
CA HIS A 126 -1.02 -10.20 -5.05
C HIS A 126 -1.55 -9.77 -6.42
N ALA A 127 -1.13 -8.59 -6.90
CA ALA A 127 -1.54 -8.07 -8.20
C ALA A 127 -1.17 -9.03 -9.35
N GLU A 128 0.06 -9.56 -9.35
CA GLU A 128 0.52 -10.56 -10.32
C GLU A 128 -0.36 -11.82 -10.32
N ARG A 129 -0.74 -12.31 -9.13
CA ARG A 129 -1.64 -13.46 -9.00
C ARG A 129 -3.04 -13.17 -9.52
N GLU A 130 -3.60 -12.00 -9.23
CA GLU A 130 -4.92 -11.59 -9.72
C GLU A 130 -4.93 -11.46 -11.24
N GLN A 131 -3.88 -10.90 -11.84
CA GLN A 131 -3.74 -10.82 -13.28
C GLN A 131 -3.65 -12.21 -13.91
N ALA A 132 -2.86 -13.12 -13.33
CA ALA A 132 -2.74 -14.50 -13.81
C ALA A 132 -4.08 -15.26 -13.75
N LEU A 133 -4.87 -15.06 -12.69
CA LEU A 133 -6.20 -15.68 -12.55
C LEU A 133 -7.24 -15.11 -13.51
N THR A 134 -7.08 -13.84 -13.92
CA THR A 134 -8.00 -13.17 -14.85
C THR A 134 -7.65 -13.49 -16.32
N ALA A 135 -6.39 -13.85 -16.59
CA ALA A 135 -5.87 -14.10 -17.94
C ALA A 135 -6.20 -15.49 -18.51
N ASP A 136 -6.83 -16.40 -17.76
CA ASP A 136 -7.33 -17.68 -18.28
C ASP A 136 -8.76 -17.53 -18.83
N PRO A 137 -8.97 -17.30 -20.15
CA PRO A 137 -10.22 -17.73 -20.74
C PRO A 137 -10.21 -19.24 -20.66
N ILE A 138 -11.14 -19.81 -19.89
CA ILE A 138 -11.52 -21.21 -20.03
C ILE A 138 -11.92 -21.38 -21.49
N THR A 139 -10.96 -21.80 -22.31
CA THR A 139 -11.23 -22.32 -23.65
C THR A 139 -11.86 -23.66 -23.38
N THR A 140 -13.17 -23.63 -23.11
CA THR A 140 -14.02 -24.81 -23.22
C THR A 140 -13.96 -25.14 -24.69
N THR A 141 -12.98 -25.97 -25.06
CA THR A 141 -13.05 -26.74 -26.28
C THR A 141 -14.30 -27.58 -26.10
N ALA A 142 -15.40 -27.07 -26.66
CA ALA A 142 -16.58 -27.86 -26.95
C ALA A 142 -16.09 -28.96 -27.91
N VAL A 143 -15.56 -30.04 -27.33
CA VAL A 143 -15.36 -31.28 -28.06
C VAL A 143 -16.75 -31.78 -28.32
N ASP A 144 -17.17 -31.46 -29.53
CA ASP A 144 -18.31 -31.93 -30.28
C ASP A 144 -18.47 -33.45 -30.08
N ARG A 145 -19.14 -33.85 -29.00
CA ARG A 145 -19.73 -35.19 -28.90
C ARG A 145 -21.02 -35.12 -29.69
N ALA A 146 -20.87 -35.18 -31.01
CA ALA A 146 -21.93 -35.48 -31.95
C ALA A 146 -22.63 -36.77 -31.49
N GLY A 147 -23.75 -36.56 -30.80
CA GLY A 147 -24.70 -37.61 -30.45
C GLY A 147 -25.29 -38.16 -31.74
N GLY A 148 -25.21 -39.49 -31.90
CA GLY A 148 -25.78 -40.20 -33.03
C GLY A 148 -27.29 -39.94 -33.20
N PRO A 149 -27.82 -40.15 -34.41
CA PRO A 149 -29.19 -39.79 -34.75
C PRO A 149 -30.19 -40.61 -33.92
N ARG A 150 -31.05 -39.91 -33.16
CA ARG A 150 -32.24 -40.51 -32.55
C ARG A 150 -33.34 -40.57 -33.62
N THR A 151 -33.65 -41.78 -34.06
CA THR A 151 -34.83 -42.08 -34.88
C THR A 151 -36.09 -41.73 -34.08
N LEU A 152 -36.91 -40.80 -34.58
CA LEU A 152 -38.27 -40.59 -34.11
C LEU A 152 -39.20 -41.39 -35.04
N LEU A 153 -39.80 -42.46 -34.51
CA LEU A 153 -40.95 -43.11 -35.14
C LEU A 153 -42.21 -42.29 -34.84
N SER A 154 -43.03 -42.08 -35.86
CA SER A 154 -44.45 -41.76 -35.79
C SER A 154 -45.17 -42.60 -36.83
#